data_AF-A0AAW6XDH8-F1
#
_entry.id   AF-A0AAW6XDH8-F1
#
_cell.length_a   1.000
_cell.length_b   1.000
_cell.length_c   1.000
_cell.angle_alpha   90.00
_cell.angle_beta   90.00
_cell.angle_gamma   90.00
#
_symmetry.space_group_name_H-M   'P 1'
#
loop_
_entity.id
_entity.type
_entity.pdbx_description
1 polymer ?
#
loop_
_entity_poly.entity_id
_entity_poly.type
_entity_poly.pdbx_seq_one_letter_code
_entity_poly.pdbx_strand_id
1 'polypeptide(L)'
;MKRSDHSQGTDNVLRDLGFDDAEELSAKAALALKLNELIDHRGLSQTEAAAITGMTQPKVSQVRRYKLQNISLERLMQALVSLDQRVEIVVQPARRTHSACITVAA
;
A
#
# COMPACT_ATOMS: atom_id res chain seq x y z
N MET A 1 -30.88 22.37 -19.39
CA MET A 1 -30.10 23.14 -18.40
C MET A 1 -28.87 22.35 -18.01
N LYS A 2 -27.67 22.93 -18.20
CA LYS A 2 -26.39 22.40 -17.69
C LYS A 2 -26.26 22.74 -16.21
N ARG A 3 -25.70 21.83 -15.41
CA ARG A 3 -24.65 22.05 -14.40
C ARG A 3 -24.30 20.71 -13.75
N SER A 4 -23.29 20.06 -14.32
CA SER A 4 -22.55 18.99 -13.65
C SER A 4 -21.24 19.65 -13.23
N ASP A 5 -21.17 20.08 -11.98
CA ASP A 5 -19.91 20.50 -11.35
C ASP A 5 -19.60 19.46 -10.29
N HIS A 6 -19.22 18.26 -10.77
CA HIS A 6 -18.57 17.28 -9.91
C HIS A 6 -17.08 17.58 -10.06
N SER A 7 -16.50 18.21 -9.05
CA SER A 7 -15.06 18.22 -8.83
C SER A 7 -14.60 16.75 -8.89
N GLN A 8 -14.01 16.37 -10.03
CA GLN A 8 -13.37 15.08 -10.23
C GLN A 8 -12.17 15.06 -9.27
N GLY A 9 -12.40 14.66 -8.01
CA GLY A 9 -11.31 14.17 -7.18
C GLY A 9 -10.66 13.04 -7.95
N THR A 10 -9.34 13.06 -8.08
CA THR A 10 -8.68 11.89 -8.67
C THR A 10 -8.91 10.69 -7.75
N ASP A 11 -8.81 9.45 -8.27
CA ASP A 11 -8.91 8.23 -7.46
C ASP A 11 -7.84 8.14 -6.34
N ASN A 12 -7.02 9.18 -6.14
CA ASN A 12 -5.98 9.29 -5.15
C ASN A 12 -6.04 10.64 -4.40
N VAL A 13 -6.58 10.61 -3.18
CA VAL A 13 -6.65 11.79 -2.30
C VAL A 13 -5.29 12.42 -1.99
N LEU A 14 -4.20 11.65 -1.99
CA LEU A 14 -2.85 12.18 -1.74
C LEU A 14 -2.35 13.00 -2.93
N ARG A 15 -2.78 12.64 -4.14
CA ARG A 15 -2.48 13.40 -5.34
C ARG A 15 -3.24 14.71 -5.39
N ASP A 16 -4.52 14.68 -4.99
CA ASP A 16 -5.34 15.89 -4.87
C ASP A 16 -4.78 16.87 -3.84
N LEU A 17 -4.08 16.36 -2.82
CA LEU A 17 -3.39 17.14 -1.79
C LEU A 17 -1.96 17.59 -2.19
N GLY A 18 -1.50 17.24 -3.39
CA GLY A 18 -0.23 17.72 -3.95
C GLY A 18 1.02 17.06 -3.40
N PHE A 19 0.93 15.83 -2.87
CA PHE A 19 2.13 15.09 -2.46
C PHE A 19 2.89 14.58 -3.69
N ASP A 20 4.18 14.91 -3.79
CA ASP A 20 5.06 14.43 -4.87
C ASP A 20 5.16 12.90 -4.90
N ASP A 21 5.10 12.27 -3.71
CA ASP A 21 5.19 10.82 -3.53
C ASP A 21 3.81 10.15 -3.40
N ALA A 22 2.73 10.79 -3.86
CA ALA A 22 1.35 10.31 -3.68
C ALA A 22 1.12 8.88 -4.17
N GLU A 23 1.74 8.50 -5.29
CA GLU A 23 1.63 7.16 -5.88
C GLU A 23 2.33 6.10 -5.00
N GLU A 24 3.55 6.39 -4.53
CA GLU A 24 4.30 5.49 -3.65
C GLU A 24 3.60 5.33 -2.29
N LEU A 25 3.14 6.43 -1.70
CA LEU A 25 2.43 6.41 -0.42
C LEU A 25 1.12 5.62 -0.50
N SER A 26 0.37 5.78 -1.60
CA SER A 26 -0.88 5.03 -1.82
C SER A 26 -0.61 3.53 -1.96
N ALA A 27 0.40 3.17 -2.75
CA ALA A 27 0.79 1.77 -2.91
C ALA A 27 1.27 1.15 -1.58
N LYS A 28 2.10 1.87 -0.81
CA LYS A 28 2.54 1.43 0.53
C LYS A 28 1.35 1.25 1.47
N ALA A 29 0.41 2.19 1.50
CA ALA A 29 -0.77 2.11 2.35
C ALA A 29 -1.62 0.89 2.01
N ALA A 30 -1.87 0.62 0.72
CA ALA A 30 -2.63 -0.54 0.27
C ALA A 30 -1.94 -1.88 0.63
N LEU A 31 -0.63 -1.99 0.43
CA LEU A 31 0.12 -3.20 0.85
C LEU A 31 0.15 -3.36 2.36
N ALA A 32 0.32 -2.26 3.12
CA ALA A 32 0.31 -2.30 4.58
C ALA A 32 -1.06 -2.71 5.13
N LEU A 33 -2.15 -2.28 4.50
CA LEU A 33 -3.51 -2.74 4.83
C LEU A 33 -3.62 -4.26 4.69
N LYS A 34 -3.29 -4.82 3.52
CA LYS A 34 -3.31 -6.27 3.28
C LYS A 34 -2.45 -7.03 4.28
N LEU A 35 -1.26 -6.51 4.58
CA LEU A 35 -0.35 -7.13 5.55
C LEU A 35 -0.94 -7.12 6.97
N ASN A 36 -1.55 -6.02 7.39
CA ASN A 36 -2.18 -5.91 8.71
C ASN A 36 -3.38 -6.85 8.84
N GLU A 37 -4.23 -6.94 7.81
CA GLU A 37 -5.36 -7.88 7.76
C GLU A 37 -4.88 -9.33 7.88
N LEU A 38 -3.78 -9.68 7.21
CA LEU A 38 -3.23 -11.03 7.27
C LEU A 38 -2.63 -11.36 8.65
N ILE A 39 -1.95 -10.40 9.28
CA ILE A 39 -1.46 -10.52 10.66
C ILE A 39 -2.63 -10.76 11.62
N ASP A 40 -3.72 -9.99 11.49
CA ASP A 40 -4.90 -10.12 12.34
C ASP A 40 -5.63 -11.45 12.09
N HIS A 41 -5.82 -11.84 10.83
CA HIS A 41 -6.49 -13.08 10.46
C HIS A 41 -5.74 -14.32 10.97
N ARG A 42 -4.41 -14.30 10.93
CA ARG A 42 -3.56 -15.38 11.46
C ARG A 42 -3.36 -15.29 12.99
N GLY A 43 -3.86 -14.25 13.66
CA GLY A 43 -3.71 -14.05 15.10
C GLY A 43 -2.26 -13.84 15.56
N LEU A 44 -1.40 -13.29 14.69
CA LEU A 44 0.03 -13.16 14.97
C LEU A 44 0.31 -11.96 15.88
N SER A 45 1.14 -12.18 16.89
CA SER A 45 1.77 -11.09 17.64
C SER A 45 2.78 -10.33 16.76
N GLN A 46 3.16 -9.11 17.19
CA GLN A 46 4.19 -8.34 16.48
C GLN A 46 5.54 -9.06 16.41
N THR A 47 5.87 -9.86 17.42
CA THR A 47 7.12 -10.62 17.48
C THR A 47 7.10 -11.81 16.52
N GLU A 48 5.99 -12.53 16.42
CA GLU A 48 5.83 -13.62 15.45
C GLU A 48 5.83 -13.09 14.02
N ALA A 49 5.09 -12.01 13.75
CA ALA A 49 5.11 -11.36 12.45
C ALA A 49 6.52 -10.85 12.09
N ALA A 50 7.27 -10.33 13.06
CA ALA A 50 8.67 -9.93 12.87
C ALA A 50 9.55 -11.13 12.47
N ALA A 51 9.41 -12.26 13.17
CA ALA A 51 10.14 -13.49 12.89
C ALA A 51 9.83 -14.04 11.48
N ILE A 52 8.55 -14.09 11.09
CA ILE A 52 8.12 -14.62 9.78
C ILE A 52 8.57 -13.71 8.64
N THR A 53 8.33 -12.40 8.76
CA THR A 53 8.64 -11.43 7.71
C THR A 53 10.13 -11.09 7.63
N GLY A 54 10.92 -11.43 8.66
CA GLY A 54 12.31 -10.98 8.84
C GLY A 54 12.43 -9.50 9.20
N MET A 55 11.34 -8.83 9.57
CA MET A 55 11.35 -7.43 10.00
C MET A 55 11.73 -7.36 11.48
N THR A 56 12.25 -6.22 11.93
CA THR A 56 12.37 -5.99 13.37
C THR A 56 10.98 -5.72 13.96
N GLN A 57 10.75 -6.09 15.22
CA GLN A 57 9.48 -5.80 15.90
C GLN A 57 9.10 -4.30 15.84
N PRO A 58 10.03 -3.33 16.01
CA PRO A 58 9.70 -1.91 15.79
C PRO A 58 9.19 -1.59 14.38
N LYS A 59 9.77 -2.20 13.34
CA LYS A 59 9.30 -2.02 11.96
C LYS A 59 7.90 -2.62 11.76
N VAL A 60 7.62 -3.79 12.32
CA VAL A 60 6.26 -4.36 12.30
C VAL A 60 5.27 -3.44 13.01
N SER A 61 5.64 -2.89 14.17
CA SER A 61 4.82 -1.91 14.90
C SER A 61 4.55 -0.64 14.09
N GLN A 62 5.53 -0.17 13.30
CA GLN A 62 5.35 0.95 12.37
C GLN A 62 4.35 0.62 11.25
N VAL A 63 4.43 -0.57 10.62
CA VAL A 63 3.44 -1.03 9.63
C VAL A 63 2.03 -1.08 10.23
N ARG A 64 1.90 -1.68 11.42
CA ARG A 64 0.63 -1.78 12.16
C ARG A 64 -0.02 -0.43 12.44
N ARG A 65 0.77 0.64 12.50
CA ARG A 65 0.33 2.01 12.77
C ARG A 65 0.34 2.90 11.53
N TYR A 66 0.52 2.33 10.33
CA TYR A 66 0.63 3.04 9.07
C TYR A 66 1.72 4.14 9.06
N LYS A 67 2.79 3.97 9.85
CA LYS A 67 3.96 4.85 9.86
C LYS A 67 4.98 4.38 8.82
N LEU A 68 4.67 4.61 7.54
CA LEU A 68 5.35 3.96 6.41
C LEU A 68 6.54 4.75 5.82
N GLN A 69 6.85 5.94 6.34
CA GLN A 69 7.92 6.81 5.83
C GLN A 69 9.28 6.11 5.69
N ASN A 70 9.64 5.26 6.67
CA ASN A 70 10.91 4.52 6.70
C ASN A 70 10.78 3.05 6.26
N ILE A 71 9.69 2.70 5.59
CA ILE A 71 9.42 1.35 5.09
C ILE A 71 9.33 1.42 3.57
N SER A 72 10.18 0.65 2.88
CA SER A 72 10.16 0.59 1.43
C SER A 72 8.99 -0.25 0.92
N LEU A 73 8.53 0.03 -0.30
CA LEU A 73 7.52 -0.76 -0.97
C LEU A 73 7.96 -2.23 -1.12
N GLU A 74 9.22 -2.45 -1.49
CA GLU A 74 9.85 -3.77 -1.55
C GLU A 74 9.71 -4.55 -0.25
N ARG A 75 9.92 -3.89 0.90
CA ARG A 75 9.82 -4.58 2.20
C ARG A 75 8.41 -5.05 2.50
N LEU A 76 7.39 -4.27 2.14
CA LEU A 76 5.99 -4.67 2.28
C LEU A 76 5.66 -5.85 1.36
N MET A 77 6.13 -5.83 0.12
CA MET A 77 5.96 -6.96 -0.82
C MET A 77 6.62 -8.24 -0.30
N GLN A 78 7.87 -8.15 0.18
CA GLN A 78 8.57 -9.31 0.76
C GLN A 78 7.85 -9.85 1.99
N ALA A 79 7.33 -8.99 2.87
CA ALA A 79 6.58 -9.40 4.05
C ALA A 79 5.30 -10.15 3.69
N LEU A 80 4.59 -9.73 2.64
CA LEU A 80 3.44 -10.45 2.10
C LEU A 80 3.84 -11.83 1.55
N VAL A 81 4.94 -11.90 0.79
CA VAL A 81 5.48 -13.18 0.28
C VAL A 81 5.86 -14.13 1.42
N SER A 82 6.48 -13.63 2.49
CA SER A 82 6.79 -14.41 3.69
C SER A 82 5.55 -14.95 4.42
N LEU A 83 4.38 -14.37 4.18
CA LEU A 83 3.09 -14.84 4.68
C LEU A 83 2.28 -15.52 3.56
N ASP A 84 2.97 -16.23 2.67
CA ASP A 84 2.40 -17.07 1.62
C ASP A 84 1.51 -16.34 0.61
N GLN A 85 1.66 -15.01 0.50
CA GLN A 85 0.93 -14.23 -0.50
C GLN A 85 1.70 -14.22 -1.82
N ARG A 86 0.96 -14.31 -2.93
CA ARG A 86 1.52 -14.08 -4.27
C ARG A 86 1.46 -12.60 -4.59
N VAL A 87 2.62 -12.00 -4.88
CA VAL A 87 2.72 -10.61 -5.37
C VAL A 87 3.02 -10.64 -6.87
N GLU A 88 2.20 -9.95 -7.66
CA GLU A 88 2.38 -9.80 -9.10
C GLU A 88 2.51 -8.31 -9.44
N ILE A 89 3.51 -7.96 -10.25
CA ILE A 89 3.75 -6.59 -10.71
C ILE A 89 3.43 -6.54 -12.19
N VAL A 90 2.40 -5.77 -12.55
CA VAL A 90 1.93 -5.63 -13.93
C VAL A 90 2.23 -4.21 -14.40
N VAL A 91 3.00 -4.09 -15.48
CA VAL A 91 3.35 -2.81 -16.11
C VAL A 91 2.61 -2.69 -17.44
N GLN A 92 1.85 -1.61 -17.61
CA GLN A 92 1.01 -1.38 -18.79
C GLN A 92 1.09 0.08 -19.25
N PRO A 93 0.92 0.37 -20.56
CA PRO A 93 0.87 1.75 -21.04
C PRO A 93 -0.27 2.55 -20.40
N ALA A 94 0.02 3.75 -19.92
CA ALA A 94 -1.01 4.68 -19.44
C ALA A 94 -1.96 5.06 -20.60
N ARG A 95 -3.27 5.01 -20.35
CA ARG A 95 -4.30 5.37 -21.33
C ARG A 95 -4.84 6.76 -20.99
N ARG A 96 -5.36 7.51 -21.97
CA ARG A 96 -5.90 8.88 -21.73
C ARG A 96 -6.91 8.98 -20.58
N THR A 97 -7.60 7.90 -20.24
CA THR A 97 -8.57 7.82 -19.14
C THR A 97 -7.94 7.45 -17.78
N HIS A 98 -6.75 6.84 -17.77
CA HIS A 98 -5.99 6.49 -16.56
C HIS A 98 -4.58 7.08 -16.67
N SER A 99 -4.34 8.21 -16.01
CA SER A 99 -3.01 8.79 -15.90
C SER A 99 -2.00 7.80 -15.30
N ALA A 100 -0.71 7.95 -15.61
CA ALA A 100 0.35 7.15 -15.00
C ALA A 100 0.22 7.14 -13.47
N CYS A 101 0.15 5.95 -12.88
CA CYS A 101 -0.09 5.73 -11.46
C CYS A 101 0.47 4.37 -11.02
N ILE A 102 0.62 4.18 -9.70
CA ILE A 102 0.88 2.89 -9.07
C ILE A 102 -0.41 2.45 -8.39
N THR A 103 -0.94 1.30 -8.81
CA THR A 103 -2.14 0.73 -8.20
C THR A 103 -1.81 -0.63 -7.62
N VAL A 104 -2.43 -0.93 -6.48
CA VAL A 104 -2.41 -2.26 -5.86
C VAL A 104 -3.79 -2.83 -6.05
N ALA A 105 -3.91 -3.88 -6.86
CA ALA A 105 -5.15 -4.62 -6.99
C ALA A 105 -5.47 -5.29 -5.64
N ALA A 106 -6.52 -4.79 -4.99
CA ALA A 106 -7.03 -5.35 -3.74
C ALA A 106 -7.85 -6.60 -4.01
#